data_AF-A0A352FFV6-F1
#
_entry.id   AF-A0A352FFV6-F1
#
_cell.length_a   1.000
_cell.length_b   1.000
_cell.length_c   1.000
_cell.angle_alpha   90.00
_cell.angle_beta   90.00
_cell.angle_gamma   90.00
#
_symmetry.space_group_name_H-M   'P 1'
#
loop_
_entity.id
_entity.type
_entity.pdbx_description
1 polymer ?
#
loop_
_entity_poly.entity_id
_entity_poly.type
_entity_poly.pdbx_seq_one_letter_code
_entity_poly.pdbx_strand_id
1 'polypeptide(L)'
;MTEIKKYLLIIIWIVLIAMCLSSSEKIVTVWLIGDSTMADYSKYDNYQNERYPITGWGQVFQSLMTGTQMKELKDLIGADSIIVDDRAVGGRSTRTFFQEGK
;
A
#
# COMPACT_ATOMS: atom_id res chain seq x y z
N MET A 1 3.96 53.39 -2.78
CA MET A 1 2.80 52.48 -3.02
C MET A 1 3.04 51.48 -4.17
N THR A 2 4.02 51.71 -5.05
CA THR A 2 4.44 50.83 -6.15
C THR A 2 5.28 49.63 -5.68
N GLU A 3 6.24 49.84 -4.79
CA GLU A 3 7.13 48.77 -4.29
C GLU A 3 6.37 47.67 -3.52
N ILE A 4 5.43 48.05 -2.64
CA ILE A 4 4.60 47.09 -1.88
C ILE A 4 3.76 46.21 -2.82
N LYS A 5 3.18 46.79 -3.88
CA LYS A 5 2.43 46.03 -4.90
C LYS A 5 3.34 45.06 -5.67
N LYS A 6 4.61 45.44 -5.89
CA LYS A 6 5.61 44.61 -6.57
C LYS A 6 5.99 43.39 -5.72
N TYR A 7 6.23 43.57 -4.42
CA TYR A 7 6.46 42.44 -3.49
C TYR A 7 5.24 41.53 -3.35
N LEU A 8 4.03 42.12 -3.29
CA LEU A 8 2.77 41.35 -3.27
C LEU A 8 2.62 40.47 -4.52
N LEU A 9 2.92 41.02 -5.71
CA LEU A 9 2.89 40.27 -6.96
C LEU A 9 3.90 39.13 -6.96
N ILE A 10 5.13 39.34 -6.46
CA ILE A 10 6.14 38.28 -6.37
C ILE A 10 5.66 37.13 -5.46
N ILE A 11 5.05 37.45 -4.32
CA ILE A 11 4.52 36.44 -3.41
C ILE A 11 3.39 35.64 -4.08
N ILE A 12 2.49 36.32 -4.80
CA ILE A 12 1.42 35.65 -5.56
C ILE A 12 2.00 34.70 -6.61
N TRP A 13 3.03 35.12 -7.34
CA TRP A 13 3.71 34.27 -8.32
C TRP A 13 4.39 33.05 -7.68
N ILE A 14 5.03 33.22 -6.52
CA ILE A 14 5.64 32.10 -5.77
C ILE A 14 4.58 31.08 -5.35
N VAL A 15 3.43 31.56 -4.85
CA VAL A 15 2.31 30.68 -4.45
C VAL A 15 1.74 29.93 -5.64
N LEU A 16 1.55 30.60 -6.79
CA LEU A 16 1.05 29.96 -8.02
C LEU A 16 2.02 28.91 -8.56
N ILE A 17 3.32 29.17 -8.51
CA ILE A 17 4.35 28.18 -8.90
C ILE A 17 4.31 26.98 -7.95
N ALA A 18 4.25 27.22 -6.64
CA ALA A 18 4.21 26.14 -5.64
C ALA A 18 3.00 25.21 -5.82
N MET A 19 1.84 25.74 -6.20
CA MET A 19 0.64 24.94 -6.51
C MET A 19 0.84 24.02 -7.72
N CYS A 20 1.58 24.47 -8.74
CA CYS A 20 1.86 23.70 -9.96
C CYS A 20 2.83 22.53 -9.73
N LEU A 21 3.65 22.57 -8.66
CA LEU A 21 4.60 21.51 -8.31
C LEU A 21 3.96 20.32 -7.55
N SER A 22 2.66 20.35 -7.29
CA SER A 22 1.98 19.24 -6.61
C SER A 22 1.84 18.03 -7.53
N SER A 23 2.68 17.02 -7.32
CA SER A 23 2.55 15.70 -7.94
C SER A 23 1.53 14.86 -7.18
N SER A 24 0.58 14.24 -7.88
CA SER A 24 -0.30 13.22 -7.28
C SER A 24 0.48 11.92 -7.11
N GLU A 25 0.53 11.40 -5.89
CA GLU A 25 1.11 10.09 -5.63
C GLU A 25 0.25 8.99 -6.26
N LYS A 26 0.87 8.11 -7.05
CA LYS A 26 0.17 6.97 -7.64
C LYS A 26 0.17 5.78 -6.68
N ILE A 27 -0.95 5.56 -6.02
CA ILE A 27 -1.15 4.44 -5.07
C ILE A 27 -1.77 3.25 -5.81
N VAL A 28 -1.19 2.06 -5.65
CA VAL A 28 -1.72 0.80 -6.21
C VAL A 28 -2.07 -0.18 -5.10
N THR A 29 -3.21 -0.84 -5.21
CA THR A 29 -3.59 -1.93 -4.30
C THR A 29 -3.27 -3.28 -4.92
N VAL A 30 -2.46 -4.08 -4.22
CA VAL A 30 -2.16 -5.48 -4.56
C VAL A 30 -3.05 -6.37 -3.71
N TRP A 31 -3.93 -7.12 -4.36
CA TRP A 31 -4.86 -8.04 -3.71
C TRP A 31 -4.26 -9.44 -3.66
N LEU A 32 -4.12 -10.00 -2.46
CA LEU A 32 -3.67 -11.38 -2.28
C LEU A 32 -4.87 -12.27 -1.97
N ILE A 33 -5.14 -13.24 -2.86
CA ILE A 33 -6.26 -14.19 -2.75
C ILE A 33 -5.74 -15.62 -2.87
N GLY A 34 -5.91 -16.43 -1.83
CA GLY A 34 -5.42 -17.81 -1.83
C GLY A 34 -5.64 -18.54 -0.52
N ASP A 35 -4.81 -19.55 -0.28
CA ASP A 35 -5.01 -20.55 0.76
C ASP A 35 -4.08 -20.35 1.97
N SER A 36 -3.86 -21.44 2.70
CA SER A 36 -3.02 -21.48 3.90
C SER A 36 -1.57 -21.08 3.69
N THR A 37 -1.03 -21.21 2.47
CA THR A 37 0.37 -20.88 2.18
C THR A 37 0.61 -19.38 2.04
N MET A 38 -0.45 -18.63 1.69
CA MET A 38 -0.37 -17.18 1.53
C MET A 38 -0.89 -16.43 2.75
N ALA A 39 -1.88 -16.99 3.45
CA ALA A 39 -2.59 -16.34 4.53
C ALA A 39 -1.69 -15.70 5.60
N ASP A 40 -2.08 -14.49 6.01
CA ASP A 40 -1.55 -13.83 7.19
C ASP A 40 -2.19 -14.38 8.47
N TYR A 41 -1.41 -15.19 9.20
CA TYR A 41 -1.84 -15.82 10.45
C TYR A 41 -1.70 -14.89 11.65
N SER A 42 -0.95 -13.80 11.53
CA SER A 42 -0.79 -12.81 12.59
C SER A 42 -2.08 -12.03 12.86
N LYS A 43 -3.01 -12.01 11.89
CA LYS A 43 -4.33 -11.35 12.00
C LYS A 43 -5.28 -12.00 13.00
N TYR A 44 -4.96 -13.17 13.53
CA TYR A 44 -5.85 -13.90 14.43
C TYR A 44 -5.42 -13.76 15.89
N ASP A 45 -6.39 -13.52 16.78
CA ASP A 45 -6.14 -13.26 18.20
C ASP A 45 -5.39 -14.39 18.92
N ASN A 46 -5.63 -15.64 18.50
CA ASN A 46 -4.98 -16.82 19.06
C ASN A 46 -3.61 -17.13 18.43
N TYR A 47 -3.04 -16.22 17.63
CA TYR A 47 -1.78 -16.48 16.91
C TYR A 47 -0.67 -16.95 17.85
N GLN A 48 -0.43 -16.21 18.94
CA GLN A 48 0.66 -16.51 19.88
C GLN A 48 0.52 -17.87 20.58
N ASN A 49 -0.70 -18.32 20.84
CA ASN A 49 -0.95 -19.51 21.67
C ASN A 49 -1.16 -20.78 20.85
N GLU A 50 -1.73 -20.67 19.65
CA GLU A 50 -2.19 -21.84 18.88
C GLU A 50 -1.62 -21.96 17.47
N ARG A 51 -1.08 -20.87 16.92
CA ARG A 51 -0.70 -20.83 15.48
C ARG A 51 0.74 -20.45 15.24
N TYR A 52 1.39 -19.75 16.16
CA TYR A 52 2.81 -19.49 16.07
C TYR A 52 3.57 -20.83 16.02
N PRO A 53 4.54 -21.01 15.09
CA PRO A 53 5.16 -20.01 14.19
C PRO A 53 4.64 -20.03 12.74
N ILE A 54 3.44 -20.55 12.48
CA ILE A 54 2.88 -20.66 11.12
C ILE A 54 2.82 -19.28 10.47
N THR A 55 3.41 -19.13 9.29
CA THR A 55 3.45 -17.87 8.55
C THR A 55 3.23 -18.16 7.07
N GLY A 56 2.28 -17.45 6.45
CA GLY A 56 2.12 -17.44 5.01
C GLY A 56 3.01 -16.40 4.34
N TRP A 57 3.31 -16.59 3.06
CA TRP A 57 4.18 -15.65 2.34
C TRP A 57 3.54 -14.25 2.20
N GLY A 58 2.21 -14.16 2.18
CA GLY A 58 1.48 -12.88 2.14
C GLY A 58 1.71 -12.01 3.37
N GLN A 59 1.86 -12.64 4.55
CA GLN A 59 2.26 -11.96 5.79
C GLN A 59 3.61 -11.27 5.65
N VAL A 60 4.60 -11.94 5.06
CA VAL A 60 5.95 -11.40 4.87
C VAL A 60 5.96 -10.36 3.74
N PHE A 61 5.26 -10.65 2.64
CA PHE A 61 5.21 -9.79 1.45
C PHE A 61 4.75 -8.37 1.76
N GLN A 62 3.77 -8.20 2.65
CA GLN A 62 3.31 -6.90 3.14
C GLN A 62 4.46 -6.01 3.65
N SER A 63 5.42 -6.58 4.39
CA SER A 63 6.58 -5.84 4.90
C SER A 63 7.58 -5.45 3.80
N LEU A 64 7.69 -6.27 2.75
CA LEU A 64 8.58 -6.00 1.62
C LEU A 64 8.07 -4.82 0.77
N MET A 65 6.74 -4.70 0.62
CA MET A 65 6.11 -3.63 -0.16
C MET A 65 6.06 -2.27 0.54
N THR A 66 6.29 -2.23 1.85
CA THR A 66 6.38 -0.99 2.64
C THR A 66 7.83 -0.57 2.94
N GLY A 67 8.79 -1.48 2.74
CA GLY A 67 10.20 -1.25 3.02
C GLY A 67 11.00 -0.67 1.86
N THR A 68 12.32 -0.55 2.06
CA THR A 68 13.29 -0.05 1.06
C THR A 68 13.26 -0.85 -0.25
N GLN A 69 12.82 -2.11 -0.18
CA GLN A 69 12.71 -3.05 -1.30
C GLN A 69 11.65 -2.60 -2.33
N MET A 70 10.68 -1.79 -1.93
CA MET A 70 9.72 -1.20 -2.85
C MET A 70 10.39 -0.36 -3.95
N LYS A 71 11.57 0.23 -3.68
CA LYS A 71 12.31 0.99 -4.70
C LYS A 71 12.76 0.12 -5.88
N GLU A 72 13.02 -1.17 -5.64
CA GLU A 72 13.43 -2.13 -6.68
C GLU A 72 12.23 -2.60 -7.53
N LEU A 73 11.02 -2.54 -6.97
CA LEU A 73 9.78 -2.97 -7.63
C LEU A 73 8.98 -1.80 -8.24
N LYS A 74 9.39 -0.56 -7.96
CA LYS A 74 8.70 0.66 -8.42
C LYS A 74 8.54 0.69 -9.94
N ASP A 75 9.57 0.28 -10.67
CA ASP A 75 9.54 0.28 -12.14
C ASP A 75 8.67 -0.84 -12.72
N LEU A 76 8.53 -1.96 -12.01
CA LEU A 76 7.68 -3.08 -12.42
C LEU A 76 6.19 -2.76 -12.19
N ILE A 77 5.88 -2.17 -11.04
CA ILE A 77 4.49 -1.94 -10.60
C ILE A 77 3.97 -0.58 -11.08
N GLY A 78 4.89 0.36 -11.37
CA GLY A 78 4.57 1.69 -11.85
C GLY A 78 3.75 2.49 -10.84
N ALA A 79 4.05 2.36 -9.55
CA ALA A 79 3.34 3.01 -8.45
C ALA A 79 4.34 3.67 -7.50
N ASP A 80 3.95 4.79 -6.89
CA ASP A 80 4.74 5.48 -5.87
C ASP A 80 4.60 4.80 -4.50
N SER A 81 3.44 4.20 -4.23
CA SER A 81 3.19 3.38 -3.05
C SER A 81 2.26 2.21 -3.33
N ILE A 82 2.38 1.17 -2.50
CA ILE A 82 1.57 -0.05 -2.58
C ILE A 82 0.82 -0.26 -1.27
N ILE A 83 -0.46 -0.58 -1.41
CA ILE A 83 -1.28 -1.15 -0.34
C ILE A 83 -1.44 -2.63 -0.65
N VAL A 84 -1.01 -3.49 0.28
CA VAL A 84 -1.25 -4.93 0.15
C VAL A 84 -2.49 -5.28 0.96
N ASP A 85 -3.54 -5.76 0.29
CA ASP A 85 -4.74 -6.30 0.92
C ASP A 85 -4.70 -7.83 0.84
N ASP A 86 -4.26 -8.45 1.94
CA ASP A 86 -4.21 -9.91 2.06
C ASP A 86 -5.53 -10.50 2.57
N ARG A 87 -6.29 -11.11 1.63
CA ARG A 87 -7.55 -11.80 1.86
C ARG A 87 -7.41 -13.33 1.85
N ALA A 88 -6.19 -13.86 1.81
CA ALA A 88 -5.98 -15.30 1.82
C ALA A 88 -6.40 -15.92 3.16
N VAL A 89 -7.01 -17.10 3.09
CA VAL A 89 -7.52 -17.81 4.28
C VAL A 89 -7.20 -19.29 4.15
N GLY A 90 -6.63 -19.85 5.22
CA GLY A 90 -6.33 -21.28 5.32
C GLY A 90 -7.56 -22.18 5.11
N GLY A 91 -7.36 -23.27 4.39
CA GLY A 91 -8.42 -24.25 4.13
C GLY A 91 -9.56 -23.75 3.23
N ARG A 92 -9.34 -22.66 2.48
CA ARG A 92 -10.29 -22.18 1.47
C ARG A 92 -9.90 -22.65 0.08
N SER A 93 -10.89 -23.23 -0.59
CA SER A 93 -10.83 -23.47 -2.03
C SER A 93 -11.28 -22.22 -2.78
N THR A 94 -10.91 -22.12 -4.05
CA THR A 94 -11.42 -21.09 -4.98
C THR A 94 -12.95 -21.00 -4.95
N ARG A 95 -13.64 -22.15 -4.88
CA ARG A 95 -15.11 -22.20 -4.79
C ARG A 95 -15.64 -21.51 -3.53
N THR A 96 -15.06 -21.83 -2.36
CA THR A 96 -15.50 -21.25 -1.09
C THR A 96 -15.27 -19.75 -1.05
N PHE A 97 -14.16 -19.28 -1.62
CA PHE A 97 -13.84 -17.86 -1.72
C PHE A 97 -14.94 -17.07 -2.45
N PHE A 98 -15.38 -17.55 -3.63
CA PHE A 98 -16.47 -16.92 -4.38
C PHE A 98 -17.81 -16.98 -3.63
N GLN A 99 -18.10 -18.08 -2.93
CA GLN A 99 -19.34 -18.22 -2.15
C GLN A 99 -19.39 -17.31 -0.93
N GLU A 100 -18.24 -17.01 -0.32
CA GLU A 100 -18.10 -16.07 0.80
C GLU A 100 -18.13 -14.60 0.34
N GLY A 101 -18.19 -14.33 -0.96
CA GLY A 101 -18.24 -12.97 -1.53
C GLY A 101 -16.95 -12.18 -1.35
N LYS A 102 -15.81 -12.87 -1.34
CA LYS A 102 -14.49 -12.26 -1.14
C LYS A 102 -13.80 -11.84 -2.43
#